data_AF-A0A917CET5-F1
#
_entry.id   AF-A0A917CET5-F1
#
_cell.length_a   1.000
_cell.length_b   1.000
_cell.length_c   1.000
_cell.angle_alpha   90.00
_cell.angle_beta   90.00
_cell.angle_gamma   90.00
#
_symmetry.space_group_name_H-M   'P 1'
#
loop_
_entity.id
_entity.type
_entity.pdbx_description
1 polymer ?
#
loop_
_entity_poly.entity_id
_entity_poly.type
_entity_poly.pdbx_seq_one_letter_code
_entity_poly.pdbx_strand_id
1 'polypeptide(L)'
;MTRKRDVAIVDEAIQATIRLLEAIPEGMRGKFKRNAERIASLSKECLESRPILEPTATLISRLGRMRFGTFPAPQSILNIYSDYLRPYRFAYEKLLTANSPKVRAATEEVLNNRPSSGNEALLIQIIIEQKRKLDAAMQLIRETAPLPSPDPTPLGEKTVPAKVDASRRVLDLEPLEKWLEDLELGRNLYVEFDALGLRVARTARARSIIMRADAYACMKECIDEWRKVAKRK
;
A
#
# COMPACT_ATOMS: atom_id res chain seq x y z
N MET A 1 -16.37 13.29 -26.61
CA MET A 1 -17.43 13.08 -25.60
C MET A 1 -16.80 12.56 -24.31
N THR A 2 -16.69 13.39 -23.28
CA THR A 2 -16.25 12.97 -21.94
C THR A 2 -17.35 12.10 -21.33
N ARG A 3 -17.02 10.88 -20.91
CA ARG A 3 -18.04 9.96 -20.36
C ARG A 3 -18.57 10.57 -19.06
N LYS A 4 -19.88 10.53 -18.80
CA LYS A 4 -20.50 11.05 -17.55
C LYS A 4 -19.77 10.55 -16.29
N ARG A 5 -19.24 9.33 -16.35
CA ARG A 5 -18.44 8.71 -15.29
C ARG A 5 -17.09 9.39 -15.06
N ASP A 6 -16.41 9.82 -16.12
CA ASP A 6 -15.11 10.50 -16.01
C ASP A 6 -15.27 11.86 -15.32
N VAL A 7 -16.34 12.58 -15.66
CA VAL A 7 -16.70 13.86 -15.04
C VAL A 7 -16.93 13.66 -13.54
N ALA A 8 -17.73 12.66 -13.16
CA ALA A 8 -18.00 12.37 -11.75
C ALA A 8 -16.72 12.03 -10.94
N ILE A 9 -15.77 11.32 -11.54
CA ILE A 9 -14.49 10.98 -10.89
C ILE A 9 -13.65 12.25 -10.64
N VAL A 10 -13.59 13.16 -11.61
CA VAL A 10 -12.86 14.43 -11.47
C VAL A 10 -13.56 15.34 -10.44
N ASP A 11 -14.89 15.41 -10.47
CA ASP A 11 -15.67 16.20 -9.52
C ASP A 11 -15.48 15.71 -8.08
N GLU A 12 -15.40 14.39 -7.86
CA GLU A 12 -15.09 13.82 -6.54
C GLU A 12 -13.75 14.33 -5.99
N ALA A 13 -12.72 14.38 -6.85
CA ALA A 13 -11.41 14.92 -6.47
C ALA A 13 -11.44 16.43 -6.20
N ILE A 14 -12.21 17.19 -6.99
CA ILE A 14 -12.41 18.63 -6.79
C ILE A 14 -13.08 18.88 -5.44
N GLN A 15 -14.18 18.20 -5.14
CA GLN A 15 -14.91 18.35 -3.89
C GLN A 15 -14.06 17.98 -2.66
N ALA A 16 -13.28 16.89 -2.76
CA ALA A 16 -12.33 16.52 -1.71
C ALA A 16 -11.29 17.62 -1.47
N THR A 17 -10.78 18.25 -2.54
CA THR A 17 -9.78 19.31 -2.43
C THR A 17 -10.36 20.62 -1.91
N ILE A 18 -11.59 20.97 -2.27
CA ILE A 18 -12.29 22.16 -1.73
C ILE A 18 -12.39 22.08 -0.22
N ARG A 19 -12.83 20.93 0.33
CA ARG A 19 -12.90 20.71 1.78
C ARG A 19 -11.55 20.88 2.46
N LEU A 20 -10.47 20.42 1.83
CA LEU A 20 -9.11 20.60 2.35
C LEU A 20 -8.69 22.08 2.33
N LEU A 21 -9.03 22.82 1.27
CA LEU A 21 -8.72 24.26 1.15
C LEU A 21 -9.51 25.11 2.14
N GLU A 22 -10.75 24.74 2.44
CA GLU A 22 -11.59 25.38 3.45
C GLU A 22 -11.07 25.14 4.87
N ALA A 23 -10.54 23.95 5.13
CA ALA A 23 -9.96 23.56 6.42
C ALA A 23 -8.58 24.19 6.72
N ILE A 24 -8.01 25.00 5.82
CA ILE A 24 -6.72 25.66 6.05
C ILE A 24 -6.83 26.69 7.19
N PRO A 25 -6.04 26.56 8.27
CA PRO A 25 -6.03 27.52 9.36
C PRO A 25 -5.70 28.94 8.88
N GLU A 26 -6.32 29.96 9.49
CA GLU A 26 -6.20 31.35 9.03
C GLU A 26 -4.76 31.84 8.99
N GLY A 27 -3.93 31.46 9.97
CA GLY A 27 -2.50 31.79 10.01
C GLY A 27 -1.67 31.21 8.84
N MET A 28 -2.20 30.23 8.11
CA MET A 28 -1.56 29.63 6.93
C MET A 28 -2.20 30.04 5.60
N ARG A 29 -3.23 30.91 5.58
CA ARG A 29 -3.97 31.27 4.36
C ARG A 29 -3.21 32.09 3.32
N GLY A 30 -2.00 32.56 3.62
CA GLY A 30 -1.19 33.34 2.67
C GLY A 30 -0.64 32.51 1.51
N LYS A 31 0.69 32.42 1.43
CA LYS A 31 1.39 31.72 0.34
C LYS A 31 1.01 30.24 0.24
N PHE A 32 0.71 29.59 1.36
CA PHE A 32 0.38 28.16 1.39
C PHE A 32 -0.96 27.88 0.69
N LYS A 33 -2.06 28.57 1.05
CA LYS A 33 -3.36 28.39 0.37
C LYS A 33 -3.26 28.65 -1.13
N ARG A 34 -2.61 29.74 -1.53
CA ARG A 34 -2.39 30.07 -2.95
C ARG A 34 -1.64 28.96 -3.69
N ASN A 35 -0.62 28.35 -3.07
CA ASN A 35 0.10 27.23 -3.68
C ASN A 35 -0.77 25.97 -3.75
N ALA A 36 -1.55 25.68 -2.71
CA ALA A 36 -2.48 24.54 -2.68
C ALA A 36 -3.54 24.66 -3.78
N GLU A 37 -4.13 25.84 -3.96
CA GLU A 37 -5.09 26.14 -5.04
C GLU A 37 -4.46 25.94 -6.43
N ARG A 38 -3.23 26.43 -6.63
CA ARG A 38 -2.52 26.25 -7.90
C ARG A 38 -2.17 24.78 -8.17
N ILE A 39 -1.77 24.03 -7.14
CA ILE A 39 -1.52 22.57 -7.26
C ILE A 39 -2.82 21.86 -7.66
N ALA A 40 -3.94 22.19 -7.03
CA ALA A 40 -5.24 21.62 -7.37
C ALA A 40 -5.63 21.93 -8.82
N SER A 41 -5.52 23.19 -9.25
CA SER A 41 -5.80 23.62 -10.63
C SER A 41 -4.96 22.86 -11.65
N LEU A 42 -3.63 22.80 -11.46
CA LEU A 42 -2.74 22.09 -12.37
C LEU A 42 -3.01 20.58 -12.39
N SER A 43 -3.37 19.99 -11.24
CA SER A 43 -3.68 18.57 -11.15
C SER A 43 -4.98 18.23 -11.88
N LYS A 44 -5.99 19.11 -11.79
CA LYS A 44 -7.22 19.01 -12.58
C LYS A 44 -6.92 19.06 -14.08
N GLU A 45 -6.11 20.01 -14.53
CA GLU A 45 -5.70 20.13 -15.94
C GLU A 45 -5.02 18.85 -16.46
N CYS A 46 -4.19 18.20 -15.64
CA CYS A 46 -3.60 16.90 -16.00
C CYS A 46 -4.68 15.82 -16.26
N LEU A 47 -5.75 15.77 -15.46
CA LEU A 47 -6.83 14.79 -15.65
C LEU A 47 -7.73 15.10 -16.87
N GLU A 48 -7.90 16.38 -17.17
CA GLU A 48 -8.70 16.86 -18.31
C GLU A 48 -7.94 16.76 -19.63
N SER A 49 -6.60 16.69 -19.60
CA SER A 49 -5.77 16.54 -20.79
C SER A 49 -6.03 15.21 -21.55
N ARG A 50 -5.67 15.21 -22.84
CA ARG A 50 -5.77 14.04 -23.72
C ARG A 50 -4.44 13.89 -24.47
N PRO A 51 -3.64 12.85 -24.19
CA PRO A 51 -3.87 11.77 -23.23
C PRO A 51 -3.93 12.26 -21.78
N ILE A 52 -4.64 11.53 -20.92
CA ILE A 52 -4.70 11.83 -19.48
C ILE A 52 -3.29 11.71 -18.90
N LEU A 53 -2.84 12.70 -18.13
CA LEU A 53 -1.53 12.73 -17.50
C LEU A 53 -1.64 12.45 -16.00
N GLU A 54 -0.72 11.66 -15.44
CA GLU A 54 -0.65 11.48 -13.99
C GLU A 54 -0.16 12.78 -13.34
N PRO A 55 -0.91 13.35 -12.35
CA PRO A 55 -0.48 14.53 -11.61
C PRO A 55 0.61 14.15 -10.59
N THR A 56 1.85 14.00 -11.07
CA THR A 56 3.01 13.74 -10.22
C THR A 56 3.59 15.04 -9.66
N ALA A 57 4.22 14.99 -8.47
CA ALA A 57 4.84 16.17 -7.86
C ALA A 57 5.88 16.84 -8.77
N THR A 58 6.64 16.05 -9.54
CA THR A 58 7.62 16.56 -10.51
C THR A 58 6.93 17.29 -11.67
N LEU A 59 5.88 16.70 -12.24
CA LEU A 59 5.13 17.31 -13.34
C LEU A 59 4.47 18.61 -12.89
N ILE A 60 3.77 18.59 -11.76
CA ILE A 60 3.08 19.75 -11.20
C ILE A 60 4.07 20.87 -10.84
N SER A 61 5.22 20.54 -10.25
CA SER A 61 6.26 21.53 -9.96
C SER A 61 6.79 22.18 -11.25
N ARG A 62 7.05 21.38 -12.30
CA ARG A 62 7.51 21.88 -13.60
C ARG A 62 6.48 22.82 -14.24
N LEU A 63 5.23 22.38 -14.35
CA LEU A 63 4.14 23.19 -14.91
C LEU A 63 3.92 24.48 -14.11
N GLY A 64 3.95 24.39 -12.79
CA GLY A 64 3.78 25.53 -11.90
C GLY A 64 4.91 26.54 -11.99
N ARG A 65 6.17 26.11 -12.15
CA ARG A 65 7.30 27.02 -12.39
C ARG A 65 7.16 27.73 -13.74
N MET A 66 6.77 27.01 -14.79
CA MET A 66 6.56 27.60 -16.12
C MET A 66 5.45 28.66 -16.10
N ARG A 67 4.35 28.43 -15.37
CA ARG A 67 3.19 29.33 -15.36
C ARG A 67 3.26 30.46 -14.33
N PHE A 68 3.86 30.21 -13.17
CA PHE A 68 3.82 31.13 -12.02
C PHE A 68 5.19 31.63 -11.56
N GLY A 69 6.27 31.19 -12.22
CA GLY A 69 7.66 31.51 -11.87
C GLY A 69 8.09 30.85 -10.56
N THR A 70 7.66 31.44 -9.43
CA THR A 70 7.94 30.89 -8.09
C THR A 70 6.89 29.83 -7.74
N PHE A 71 7.33 28.57 -7.68
CA PHE A 71 6.45 27.43 -7.37
C PHE A 71 7.14 26.41 -6.46
N PRO A 72 6.42 25.68 -5.58
CA PRO A 72 7.01 24.65 -4.73
C PRO A 72 7.84 23.62 -5.51
N ALA A 73 8.98 23.24 -4.94
CA ALA A 73 9.80 22.15 -5.47
C ALA A 73 9.08 20.79 -5.29
N PRO A 74 9.41 19.75 -6.08
CA PRO A 74 8.74 18.45 -5.99
C PRO A 74 8.73 17.87 -4.57
N GLN A 75 9.86 17.95 -3.85
CA GLN A 75 9.95 17.47 -2.47
C GLN A 75 9.05 18.26 -1.52
N SER A 76 8.92 19.58 -1.71
CA SER A 76 8.00 20.40 -0.91
C SER A 76 6.55 20.02 -1.19
N ILE A 77 6.19 19.70 -2.44
CA ILE A 77 4.85 19.20 -2.78
C ILE A 77 4.57 17.89 -2.04
N LEU A 78 5.53 16.95 -2.03
CA LEU A 78 5.37 15.67 -1.34
C LEU A 78 5.29 15.80 0.19
N ASN A 79 6.08 16.69 0.78
CA ASN A 79 6.16 16.82 2.24
C ASN A 79 5.03 17.69 2.81
N ILE A 80 4.64 18.76 2.11
CA ILE A 80 3.78 19.82 2.66
C ILE A 80 2.41 19.85 1.98
N TYR A 81 2.34 19.58 0.68
CA TYR A 81 1.11 19.73 -0.12
C TYR A 81 0.54 18.38 -0.61
N SER A 82 1.00 17.25 -0.07
CA SER A 82 0.65 15.93 -0.61
C SER A 82 -0.83 15.63 -0.49
N ASP A 83 -1.50 16.14 0.54
CA ASP A 83 -2.94 15.96 0.73
C ASP A 83 -3.77 16.67 -0.35
N TYR A 84 -3.25 17.74 -0.98
CA TYR A 84 -3.92 18.42 -2.11
C TYR A 84 -3.64 17.74 -3.45
N LEU A 85 -2.59 16.93 -3.53
CA LEU A 85 -2.23 16.17 -4.74
C LEU A 85 -2.90 14.79 -4.76
N ARG A 86 -3.05 14.15 -3.59
CA ARG A 86 -3.54 12.77 -3.43
C ARG A 86 -4.93 12.53 -4.07
N PRO A 87 -5.95 13.40 -3.92
CA PRO A 87 -7.25 13.19 -4.54
C PRO A 87 -7.18 13.05 -6.06
N TYR A 88 -6.33 13.85 -6.71
CA TYR A 88 -6.18 13.82 -8.15
C TYR A 88 -5.40 12.59 -8.64
N ARG A 89 -4.40 12.12 -7.88
CA ARG A 89 -3.71 10.85 -8.20
C ARG A 89 -4.65 9.66 -8.10
N PHE A 90 -5.52 9.64 -7.10
CA PHE A 90 -6.55 8.61 -6.97
C PHE A 90 -7.59 8.68 -8.09
N ALA A 91 -8.00 9.89 -8.49
CA ALA A 91 -8.87 10.08 -9.64
C ALA A 91 -8.22 9.62 -10.96
N TYR A 92 -6.92 9.85 -11.14
CA TYR A 92 -6.16 9.32 -12.28
C TYR A 92 -6.25 7.78 -12.36
N GLU A 93 -5.98 7.08 -11.27
CA GLU A 93 -6.07 5.60 -11.22
C GLU A 93 -7.50 5.11 -11.51
N LYS A 94 -8.52 5.79 -10.97
CA LYS A 94 -9.94 5.51 -11.28
C LYS A 94 -10.26 5.73 -12.76
N LEU A 95 -9.76 6.80 -13.37
CA LEU A 95 -9.97 7.10 -14.79
C LEU A 95 -9.28 6.08 -15.68
N LEU A 96 -8.06 5.66 -15.36
CA LEU A 96 -7.37 4.58 -16.06
C LEU A 96 -8.16 3.27 -15.95
N THR A 97 -8.64 2.93 -14.77
CA THR A 97 -9.44 1.71 -14.54
C THR A 97 -10.78 1.75 -15.29
N ALA A 98 -11.44 2.91 -15.32
CA ALA A 98 -12.71 3.10 -16.01
C ALA A 98 -12.57 3.10 -17.54
N ASN A 99 -11.43 3.54 -18.05
CA ASN A 99 -11.11 3.56 -19.47
C ASN A 99 -10.37 2.30 -19.95
N SER A 100 -9.86 1.49 -19.02
CA SER A 100 -9.30 0.18 -19.32
C SER A 100 -10.39 -0.70 -19.94
N PRO A 101 -10.10 -1.42 -21.04
CA PRO A 101 -10.99 -2.46 -21.53
C PRO A 101 -11.30 -3.40 -20.37
N LYS A 102 -12.59 -3.58 -20.05
CA LYS A 102 -13.01 -4.43 -18.93
C LYS A 102 -12.37 -5.81 -19.09
N VAL A 103 -11.37 -6.13 -18.27
CA VAL A 103 -10.80 -7.48 -18.13
C VAL A 103 -11.89 -8.50 -17.75
N ARG A 104 -13.05 -8.04 -17.26
CA ARG A 104 -14.20 -8.88 -16.89
C ARG A 104 -14.99 -9.51 -18.06
N ALA A 105 -14.83 -9.06 -19.30
CA ALA A 105 -15.40 -9.76 -20.47
C ALA A 105 -14.32 -10.54 -21.26
N ALA A 106 -13.06 -10.15 -21.10
CA ALA A 106 -11.95 -10.72 -21.82
C ALA A 106 -11.58 -12.15 -21.38
N THR A 107 -11.91 -12.60 -20.16
CA THR A 107 -11.57 -13.98 -19.77
C THR A 107 -12.36 -15.06 -20.52
N GLU A 108 -13.56 -14.77 -21.03
CA GLU A 108 -14.32 -15.72 -21.86
C GLU A 108 -14.11 -15.48 -23.37
N GLU A 109 -13.96 -14.22 -23.80
CA GLU A 109 -13.73 -13.91 -25.23
C GLU A 109 -12.27 -14.15 -25.70
N VAL A 110 -11.26 -13.94 -24.84
CA VAL A 110 -9.85 -14.17 -25.20
C VAL A 110 -9.50 -15.66 -25.25
N LEU A 111 -10.30 -16.52 -24.61
CA LEU A 111 -10.18 -17.97 -24.82
C LEU A 111 -10.72 -18.40 -26.20
N ASN A 112 -11.66 -17.63 -26.78
CA ASN A 112 -12.29 -17.96 -28.06
C ASN A 112 -11.68 -17.22 -29.26
N ASN A 113 -11.05 -16.05 -29.05
CA ASN A 113 -10.42 -15.27 -30.11
C ASN A 113 -8.89 -15.40 -30.04
N ARG A 114 -8.29 -16.02 -31.06
CA ARG A 114 -6.84 -16.08 -31.24
C ARG A 114 -6.24 -14.66 -31.22
N PRO A 115 -5.20 -14.39 -30.41
CA PRO A 115 -4.55 -13.08 -30.38
C PRO A 115 -3.90 -12.78 -31.74
N SER A 116 -4.20 -11.61 -32.30
CA SER A 116 -3.71 -11.17 -33.62
C SER A 116 -2.33 -10.52 -33.57
N SER A 117 -1.72 -10.35 -32.39
CA SER A 117 -0.34 -9.90 -32.25
C SER A 117 0.43 -10.62 -31.12
N GLY A 118 1.71 -10.91 -31.37
CA GLY A 118 2.55 -11.73 -30.48
C GLY A 118 2.82 -11.15 -29.09
N ASN A 119 2.80 -9.82 -28.94
CA ASN A 119 3.08 -9.18 -27.64
C ASN A 119 1.88 -9.24 -26.69
N GLU A 120 0.66 -9.22 -27.24
CA GLU A 120 -0.57 -9.31 -26.45
C GLU A 120 -0.77 -10.73 -25.92
N ALA A 121 -0.46 -11.74 -26.74
CA ALA A 121 -0.44 -13.14 -26.34
C ALA A 121 0.53 -13.39 -25.16
N LEU A 122 1.71 -12.78 -25.20
CA LEU A 122 2.73 -12.94 -24.17
C LEU A 122 2.29 -12.34 -22.83
N LEU A 123 1.66 -11.16 -22.85
CA LEU A 123 1.12 -10.51 -21.65
C LEU A 123 -0.03 -11.31 -21.04
N ILE A 124 -0.94 -11.83 -21.86
CA ILE A 124 -2.02 -12.70 -21.41
C ILE A 124 -1.46 -13.97 -20.76
N GLN A 125 -0.44 -14.57 -21.36
CA GLN A 125 0.21 -15.77 -20.83
C GLN A 125 0.87 -15.52 -19.46
N ILE A 126 1.57 -14.38 -19.31
CA ILE A 126 2.18 -13.98 -18.03
C ILE A 126 1.10 -13.78 -16.96
N ILE A 127 -0.02 -13.13 -17.29
CA ILE A 127 -1.12 -12.88 -16.36
C ILE A 127 -1.77 -14.21 -15.90
N ILE A 128 -2.01 -15.14 -16.83
CA ILE A 128 -2.56 -16.46 -16.51
C ILE A 128 -1.60 -17.23 -15.60
N GLU A 129 -0.30 -17.18 -15.87
CA GLU A 129 0.72 -17.87 -15.07
C GLU A 129 0.85 -17.29 -13.65
N GLN A 130 0.83 -15.97 -13.52
CA GLN A 130 0.81 -15.27 -12.23
C GLN A 130 -0.42 -15.64 -11.41
N LYS A 131 -1.60 -15.69 -12.04
CA LYS A 131 -2.84 -16.09 -11.37
C LYS A 131 -2.78 -17.53 -10.88
N ARG A 132 -2.27 -18.46 -11.69
CA ARG A 132 -2.08 -19.86 -11.27
C ARG A 132 -1.13 -19.98 -10.08
N LYS A 133 -0.03 -19.23 -10.08
CA LYS A 133 0.93 -19.20 -8.95
C LYS A 133 0.28 -18.67 -7.67
N LEU A 134 -0.55 -17.63 -7.77
CA LEU A 134 -1.31 -17.09 -6.65
C LEU A 134 -2.34 -18.09 -6.12
N ASP A 135 -3.12 -18.72 -7.00
CA ASP A 135 -4.14 -19.70 -6.61
C ASP A 135 -3.51 -20.93 -5.94
N ALA A 136 -2.37 -21.41 -6.46
CA ALA A 136 -1.61 -22.50 -5.85
C ALA A 136 -1.04 -22.12 -4.47
N ALA A 137 -0.51 -20.90 -4.32
CA ALA A 137 -0.04 -20.40 -3.03
C ALA A 137 -1.19 -20.26 -2.02
N MET A 138 -2.37 -19.79 -2.46
CA MET A 138 -3.56 -19.71 -1.64
C MET A 138 -4.09 -21.09 -1.22
N GLN A 139 -4.06 -22.08 -2.11
CA GLN A 139 -4.40 -23.46 -1.76
C GLN A 139 -3.44 -24.01 -0.72
N LEU A 140 -2.13 -23.82 -0.92
CA LEU A 140 -1.12 -24.25 0.03
C LEU A 140 -1.31 -23.58 1.40
N ILE A 141 -1.63 -22.27 1.44
CA ILE A 141 -1.97 -21.56 2.69
C ILE A 141 -3.24 -22.13 3.33
N ARG A 142 -4.28 -22.44 2.55
CA ARG A 142 -5.51 -23.06 3.07
C ARG A 142 -5.30 -24.48 3.60
N GLU A 143 -4.39 -25.23 3.00
CA GLU A 143 -4.03 -26.58 3.42
C GLU A 143 -3.09 -26.60 4.63
N THR A 144 -2.24 -25.57 4.79
CA THR A 144 -1.26 -25.47 5.88
C THR A 144 -1.74 -24.66 7.10
N ALA A 145 -2.77 -23.82 6.96
CA ALA A 145 -3.32 -23.04 8.06
C ALA A 145 -4.70 -23.61 8.50
N PRO A 146 -4.82 -24.17 9.72
CA PRO A 146 -6.14 -24.47 10.26
C PRO A 146 -6.94 -23.17 10.41
N LEU A 147 -8.11 -23.11 9.79
CA LEU A 147 -9.05 -22.00 9.96
C LEU A 147 -9.40 -21.88 11.46
N PRO A 148 -9.33 -20.68 12.07
CA PRO A 148 -9.91 -20.49 13.40
C PRO A 148 -11.43 -20.68 13.29
N SER A 149 -11.95 -21.66 14.02
CA SER A 149 -13.39 -21.93 14.11
C SER A 149 -14.12 -20.68 14.63
N PRO A 150 -15.30 -20.33 14.09
CA PRO A 150 -16.03 -19.11 14.43
C PRO A 150 -16.87 -19.30 15.70
N ASP A 151 -16.29 -19.84 16.77
CA ASP A 151 -16.94 -19.89 18.08
C ASP A 151 -16.00 -19.35 19.17
N PRO A 152 -16.41 -18.31 19.91
CA PRO A 152 -15.64 -17.81 21.04
C PRO A 152 -15.90 -18.72 22.24
N THR A 153 -15.10 -19.79 22.38
CA THR A 153 -15.06 -20.51 23.67
C THR A 153 -14.08 -19.83 24.61
N PRO A 154 -14.43 -19.61 25.90
CA PRO A 154 -13.60 -18.88 26.85
C PRO A 154 -12.30 -19.63 27.13
N LEU A 155 -11.25 -18.88 27.49
CA LEU A 155 -9.97 -19.42 27.96
C LEU A 155 -10.19 -20.55 28.99
N GLY A 156 -9.97 -21.78 28.55
CA GLY A 156 -10.01 -22.98 29.37
C GLY A 156 -9.13 -24.02 28.70
N GLU A 157 -8.08 -24.41 29.42
CA GLU A 157 -7.18 -25.54 29.20
C GLU A 157 -7.48 -26.40 27.96
N LYS A 158 -6.78 -26.13 26.85
CA LYS A 158 -6.66 -27.12 25.77
C LYS A 158 -5.31 -27.79 25.85
N THR A 159 -5.37 -29.00 26.39
CA THR A 159 -4.42 -30.10 26.25
C THR A 159 -3.77 -30.12 24.87
N VAL A 160 -2.45 -29.98 24.86
CA VAL A 160 -1.59 -30.18 23.70
C VAL A 160 -1.78 -31.62 23.20
N PRO A 161 -2.12 -31.87 21.92
CA PRO A 161 -2.14 -33.22 21.40
C PRO A 161 -0.71 -33.77 21.41
N ALA A 162 -0.52 -34.79 22.25
CA ALA A 162 0.67 -35.61 22.26
C ALA A 162 0.85 -36.28 20.89
N LYS A 163 2.10 -36.26 20.39
CA LYS A 163 2.58 -36.84 19.12
C LYS A 163 2.37 -35.96 17.88
N VAL A 164 3.08 -34.84 17.84
CA VAL A 164 3.71 -34.39 16.58
C VAL A 164 5.14 -34.91 16.63
N ASP A 165 5.49 -35.75 15.65
CA ASP A 165 6.83 -36.35 15.49
C ASP A 165 7.94 -35.31 15.67
N ALA A 166 8.77 -35.54 16.69
CA ALA A 166 9.90 -34.70 17.09
C ALA A 166 11.10 -34.74 16.11
N SER A 167 10.86 -35.01 14.82
CA SER A 167 11.91 -35.20 13.82
C SER A 167 11.81 -34.29 12.60
N ARG A 168 10.95 -33.26 12.61
CA ARG A 168 10.87 -32.29 11.50
C ARG A 168 11.08 -30.86 11.98
N ARG A 169 12.34 -30.42 11.81
CA ARG A 169 12.84 -29.04 11.87
C ARG A 169 12.54 -28.36 13.20
N VAL A 170 13.51 -28.44 14.12
CA VAL A 170 13.71 -27.35 15.09
C VAL A 170 13.75 -26.08 14.25
N LEU A 171 12.71 -25.25 14.32
CA LEU A 171 12.79 -23.92 13.74
C LEU A 171 13.98 -23.27 14.45
N ASP A 172 15.03 -23.01 13.69
CA ASP A 172 16.15 -22.23 14.17
C ASP A 172 15.64 -20.79 14.33
N LEU A 173 15.31 -20.44 15.58
CA LEU A 173 14.83 -19.11 15.96
C LEU A 173 15.98 -18.18 16.34
N GLU A 174 17.23 -18.65 16.36
CA GLU A 174 18.40 -17.86 16.73
C GLU A 174 18.53 -16.56 15.90
N PRO A 175 18.29 -16.56 14.56
CA PRO A 175 18.32 -15.32 13.79
C PRO A 175 17.22 -14.32 14.18
N LEU A 176 16.05 -14.81 14.59
CA LEU A 176 14.91 -13.99 14.98
C LEU A 176 15.10 -13.41 16.38
N GLU A 177 15.66 -14.19 17.30
CA GLU A 177 16.05 -13.76 18.64
C GLU A 177 17.09 -12.66 18.59
N LYS A 178 18.16 -12.86 17.82
CA LYS A 178 19.21 -11.87 17.63
C LYS A 178 18.66 -10.58 17.03
N TRP A 179 17.76 -10.69 16.06
CA TRP A 179 17.13 -9.53 15.45
C TRP A 179 16.25 -8.74 16.45
N LEU A 180 15.52 -9.42 17.33
CA LEU A 180 14.76 -8.78 18.40
C LEU A 180 15.66 -8.07 19.42
N GLU A 181 16.76 -8.70 19.82
CA GLU A 181 17.74 -8.09 20.71
C GLU A 181 18.38 -6.85 20.07
N ASP A 182 18.71 -6.91 18.77
CA ASP A 182 19.25 -5.76 18.05
C ASP A 182 18.22 -4.62 17.90
N LEU A 183 16.92 -4.93 17.84
CA LEU A 183 15.85 -3.93 17.89
C LEU A 183 15.72 -3.28 19.28
N GLU A 184 15.73 -4.08 20.36
CA GLU A 184 15.60 -3.59 21.74
C GLU A 184 16.80 -2.76 22.19
N LEU A 185 18.00 -3.17 21.77
CA LEU A 185 19.25 -2.45 22.04
C LEU A 185 19.43 -1.20 21.16
N GLY A 186 18.49 -0.91 20.25
CA GLY A 186 18.54 0.23 19.34
C GLY A 186 19.71 0.18 18.35
N ARG A 187 20.26 -1.02 18.08
CA ARG A 187 21.39 -1.22 17.17
C ARG A 187 20.96 -1.24 15.71
N ASN A 188 19.67 -1.40 15.45
CA ASN A 188 19.09 -1.38 14.12
C ASN A 188 18.93 0.07 13.59
N LEU A 189 19.79 0.46 12.66
CA LEU A 189 19.78 1.79 12.01
C LEU A 189 18.59 2.03 11.05
N TYR A 190 17.84 0.97 10.72
CA TYR A 190 16.83 0.99 9.65
C TYR A 190 15.40 0.83 10.14
N VAL A 191 15.19 0.47 11.41
CA VAL A 191 13.88 0.13 11.95
C VAL A 191 13.72 0.73 13.34
N GLU A 192 12.60 1.39 13.57
CA GLU A 192 12.22 1.99 14.86
C GLU A 192 10.90 1.38 15.33
N PHE A 193 10.73 1.20 16.64
CA PHE A 193 9.48 0.75 17.24
C PHE A 193 8.78 1.93 17.93
N ASP A 194 7.54 2.22 17.53
CA ASP A 194 6.71 3.26 18.13
C ASP A 194 5.37 2.68 18.64
N ALA A 195 4.52 3.52 19.23
CA ALA A 195 3.20 3.11 19.74
C ALA A 195 2.25 2.52 18.67
N LEU A 196 2.55 2.70 17.38
CA LEU A 196 1.78 2.13 16.27
C LEU A 196 2.38 0.81 15.77
N GLY A 197 3.65 0.53 16.09
CA GLY A 197 4.32 -0.72 15.83
C GLY A 197 5.73 -0.54 15.26
N LEU A 198 6.19 -1.55 14.54
CA LEU A 198 7.51 -1.58 13.91
C LEU A 198 7.48 -0.84 12.57
N ARG A 199 8.37 0.14 12.41
CA ARG A 199 8.40 1.03 11.24
C ARG A 199 9.81 1.20 10.71
N VAL A 200 9.91 1.52 9.43
CA VAL A 200 11.19 1.92 8.82
C VAL A 200 11.65 3.25 9.42
N ALA A 201 12.90 3.29 9.91
CA ALA A 201 13.52 4.46 10.50
C ALA A 201 13.55 5.66 9.54
N ARG A 202 13.59 6.89 10.09
CA ARG A 202 13.51 8.14 9.30
C ARG A 202 14.55 8.26 8.17
N THR A 203 15.68 7.56 8.28
CA THR A 203 16.77 7.53 7.30
C THR A 203 16.42 6.73 6.04
N ALA A 204 15.49 5.78 6.13
CA ALA A 204 15.00 5.01 5.00
C ALA A 204 13.65 5.59 4.53
N ARG A 205 13.62 6.04 3.28
CA ARG A 205 12.50 6.80 2.70
C ARG A 205 11.18 6.02 2.82
N ALA A 206 10.18 6.68 3.41
CA ALA A 206 8.77 6.29 3.64
C ALA A 206 8.46 5.63 5.00
N ARG A 207 7.53 6.26 5.75
CA ARG A 207 6.96 5.79 7.03
C ARG A 207 5.98 4.62 6.84
N SER A 208 6.44 3.55 6.21
CA SER A 208 5.66 2.32 6.08
C SER A 208 5.69 1.57 7.41
N ILE A 209 4.51 1.21 7.92
CA ILE A 209 4.39 0.30 9.06
C ILE A 209 4.69 -1.10 8.53
N ILE A 210 5.75 -1.73 9.04
CA ILE A 210 6.14 -3.09 8.67
C ILE A 210 5.27 -4.07 9.46
N MET A 211 5.07 -3.79 10.75
CA MET A 211 4.34 -4.65 11.68
C MET A 211 3.60 -3.78 12.68
N ARG A 212 2.36 -4.14 13.01
CA ARG A 212 1.60 -3.45 14.05
C ARG A 212 2.11 -3.83 15.45
N ALA A 213 1.84 -2.97 16.42
CA ALA A 213 2.28 -3.16 17.81
C ALA A 213 1.72 -4.44 18.46
N ASP A 214 0.47 -4.79 18.17
CA ASP A 214 -0.19 -6.01 18.65
C ASP A 214 0.47 -7.29 18.09
N ALA A 215 0.75 -7.30 16.78
CA ALA A 215 1.45 -8.41 16.13
C ALA A 215 2.88 -8.58 16.65
N TYR A 216 3.58 -7.47 16.91
CA TYR A 216 4.92 -7.50 17.52
C TYR A 216 4.91 -8.05 18.95
N ALA A 217 3.92 -7.63 19.76
CA ALA A 217 3.76 -8.15 21.13
C ALA A 217 3.50 -9.66 21.13
N CYS A 218 2.59 -10.14 20.27
CA CYS A 218 2.31 -11.56 20.13
C CYS A 218 3.55 -12.35 19.70
N MET A 219 4.34 -11.85 18.75
CA MET A 219 5.58 -12.50 18.33
C MET A 219 6.59 -12.59 19.46
N LYS A 220 6.72 -11.53 20.27
CA LYS A 220 7.61 -11.52 21.43
C LYS A 220 7.19 -12.54 22.49
N GLU A 221 5.90 -12.60 22.81
CA GLU A 221 5.34 -13.59 23.74
C GLU A 221 5.60 -15.02 23.27
N CYS A 222 5.37 -15.32 21.99
CA CYS A 222 5.65 -16.64 21.43
C CYS A 222 7.13 -17.04 21.56
N ILE A 223 8.06 -16.11 21.36
CA ILE A 223 9.50 -16.37 21.47
C ILE A 223 9.91 -16.55 22.94
N ASP A 224 9.36 -15.76 23.85
CA ASP A 224 9.61 -15.91 25.29
C ASP A 224 9.08 -17.24 25.84
N GLU A 225 7.91 -17.69 25.37
CA GLU A 225 7.40 -19.03 25.70
C GLU A 225 8.29 -20.13 25.14
N TRP A 226 8.76 -19.99 23.89
CA TRP A 226 9.70 -20.94 23.31
C TRP A 226 11.02 -21.00 24.10
N ARG A 227 11.58 -19.86 24.50
CA ARG A 227 12.78 -19.77 25.35
C ARG A 227 12.60 -20.52 26.67
N LYS A 228 11.43 -20.39 27.30
CA LYS A 228 11.11 -21.11 28.54
C LYS A 228 11.06 -22.63 28.34
N VAL A 229 10.54 -23.09 27.20
CA VAL A 229 10.48 -24.52 26.85
C VAL A 229 11.86 -25.05 26.47
N ALA A 230 12.65 -24.28 25.72
CA ALA A 230 14.01 -24.65 25.31
C ALA A 230 14.97 -24.77 26.49
N LYS A 231 14.88 -23.88 27.50
CA LYS A 231 15.70 -23.93 28.73
C LYS A 231 15.32 -25.05 29.71
N ARG A 232 14.18 -25.71 29.53
CA ARG A 232 13.71 -26.82 30.38
C ARG A 232 14.18 -28.20 29.88
N LYS A 233 14.80 -28.27 28.70
CA LYS A 233 15.49 -29.45 28.19
C LYS A 233 16.99 -29.33 28.45
#